data_AF-A0A3M1PW43-F1
#
_entry.id   AF-A0A3M1PW43-F1
#
_cell.length_a   1.000
_cell.length_b   1.000
_cell.length_c   1.000
_cell.angle_alpha   90.00
_cell.angle_beta   90.00
_cell.angle_gamma   90.00
#
_symmetry.space_group_name_H-M   'P 1'
#
loop_
_entity.id
_entity.type
_entity.pdbx_description
1 polymer ?
#
loop_
_entity_poly.entity_id
_entity_poly.type
_entity_poly.pdbx_seq_one_letter_code
_entity_poly.pdbx_strand_id
1 'polypeptide(L)'
;MSPRAVRGEPAGLADMNDRRFPNAVAARAFSLVELVVVIVIIGILASVAIPRLSRGSAGARDAALDADLAIIRRAINRYYVEHGNKYPGPSEPRFVAQMTQYTDSVGNAQSSRDGTYMYGPYLLSIPPAPTGVNEGDNGVLIDLVNSPPRANPASSKGWVYNPNTGEFYLNDGVIPQPPDVGVGATGDLVLGT
;
A
#
# COMPACT_ATOMS: atom_id res chain seq x y z
N MET A 1 51.01 -22.99 99.25
CA MET A 1 52.48 -23.01 99.19
C MET A 1 52.85 -23.04 97.70
N SER A 2 53.20 -21.88 97.13
CA SER A 2 53.59 -21.72 95.70
C SER A 2 54.91 -22.44 95.42
N PRO A 3 55.20 -22.91 94.19
CA PRO A 3 55.83 -22.08 93.13
C PRO A 3 55.43 -22.47 91.67
N ARG A 4 55.39 -21.54 90.68
CA ARG A 4 56.48 -21.12 89.74
C ARG A 4 57.19 -22.30 89.04
N ALA A 5 57.52 -22.34 87.76
CA ALA A 5 57.49 -21.41 86.62
C ALA A 5 58.05 -22.17 85.37
N VAL A 6 57.81 -21.65 84.14
CA VAL A 6 58.80 -21.49 83.04
C VAL A 6 59.37 -22.80 82.40
N ARG A 7 59.44 -23.05 81.08
CA ARG A 7 59.88 -22.25 79.92
C ARG A 7 59.71 -23.07 78.62
N GLY A 8 59.67 -22.40 77.46
CA GLY A 8 60.39 -22.86 76.26
C GLY A 8 59.61 -22.89 74.94
N GLU A 9 59.57 -21.77 74.20
CA GLU A 9 59.29 -21.69 72.75
C GLU A 9 60.54 -22.13 71.94
N PRO A 10 60.63 -22.03 70.58
CA PRO A 10 59.65 -21.86 69.48
C PRO A 10 59.93 -22.76 68.25
N ALA A 11 59.00 -22.85 67.27
CA ALA A 11 59.32 -22.91 65.82
C ALA A 11 58.05 -22.99 64.97
N GLY A 12 57.95 -22.15 63.92
CA GLY A 12 57.02 -22.40 62.81
C GLY A 12 56.31 -21.20 62.21
N LEU A 13 57.04 -20.12 61.89
CA LEU A 13 56.61 -19.09 60.95
C LEU A 13 56.49 -19.71 59.54
N ALA A 14 55.29 -20.11 59.14
CA ALA A 14 54.90 -20.20 57.73
C ALA A 14 53.41 -20.56 57.63
N ASP A 15 52.51 -19.64 57.96
CA ASP A 15 51.21 -19.66 57.30
C ASP A 15 50.51 -18.31 57.34
N MET A 16 49.75 -18.08 56.28
CA MET A 16 48.60 -17.18 56.23
C MET A 16 48.88 -15.68 56.40
N ASN A 17 49.27 -14.98 55.31
CA ASN A 17 48.54 -13.75 54.97
C ASN A 17 48.80 -13.22 53.54
N ASP A 18 48.21 -13.83 52.52
CA ASP A 18 47.99 -13.13 51.23
C ASP A 18 46.55 -13.34 50.74
N ARG A 19 45.59 -12.90 51.56
CA ARG A 19 44.19 -12.77 51.15
C ARG A 19 43.99 -11.36 50.60
N ARG A 20 44.30 -11.17 49.32
CA ARG A 20 43.80 -10.00 48.57
C ARG A 20 42.29 -10.03 48.55
N PHE A 21 41.65 -9.11 49.28
CA PHE A 21 40.21 -8.91 49.20
C PHE A 21 39.87 -8.25 47.84
N PRO A 22 38.95 -8.81 47.04
CA PRO A 22 38.52 -8.20 45.79
C PRO A 22 37.68 -6.94 46.07
N ASN A 23 37.94 -5.88 45.30
CA ASN A 23 37.13 -4.66 45.32
C ASN A 23 35.70 -4.98 44.86
N ALA A 24 34.75 -5.02 45.79
CA ALA A 24 33.34 -5.10 45.46
C ALA A 24 32.90 -3.78 44.81
N VAL A 25 32.64 -3.82 43.51
CA VAL A 25 32.01 -2.70 42.79
C VAL A 25 30.60 -2.56 43.37
N ALA A 26 30.35 -1.50 44.13
CA ALA A 26 29.05 -1.24 44.72
C ALA A 26 27.98 -1.10 43.63
N ALA A 27 27.03 -2.04 43.59
CA ALA A 27 25.86 -1.94 42.75
C ALA A 27 25.01 -0.76 43.22
N ARG A 28 24.85 0.26 42.36
CA ARG A 28 23.99 1.41 42.64
C ARG A 28 22.53 0.98 42.56
N ALA A 29 21.81 1.09 43.67
CA ALA A 29 20.37 0.88 43.71
C ALA A 29 19.64 2.12 43.15
N PHE A 30 18.67 1.90 42.26
CA PHE A 30 17.83 2.96 41.69
C PHE A 30 16.93 3.60 42.76
N SER A 31 16.69 4.91 42.64
CA SER A 31 15.77 5.63 43.54
C SER A 31 14.31 5.41 43.12
N LEU A 32 13.40 5.37 44.10
CA LEU A 32 11.94 5.37 43.83
C LEU A 32 11.51 6.59 43.01
N VAL A 33 12.12 7.75 43.26
CA VAL A 33 11.83 8.99 42.51
C VAL A 33 12.24 8.84 41.04
N GLU A 34 13.32 8.12 40.79
CA GLU A 34 13.87 7.87 39.46
C GLU A 34 12.95 6.97 38.64
N LEU A 35 12.29 5.99 39.27
CA LEU A 35 11.27 5.18 38.60
C LEU A 35 9.97 5.96 38.37
N VAL A 36 9.55 6.78 39.33
CA VAL A 36 8.30 7.57 39.24
C VAL A 36 8.36 8.57 38.10
N VAL A 37 9.48 9.27 37.92
CA VAL A 37 9.60 10.23 36.80
C VAL A 37 9.57 9.53 35.45
N VAL A 38 10.15 8.33 35.33
CA VAL A 38 10.18 7.56 34.07
C VAL A 38 8.77 7.13 33.66
N ILE A 39 7.96 6.60 34.58
CA ILE A 39 6.59 6.19 34.25
C ILE A 39 5.69 7.39 33.93
N VAL A 40 5.93 8.55 34.54
CA VAL A 40 5.23 9.80 34.22
C VAL A 40 5.56 10.26 32.81
N ILE A 41 6.84 10.25 32.43
CA ILE A 41 7.27 10.60 31.07
C ILE A 41 6.68 9.62 30.05
N ILE A 42 6.73 8.31 30.30
CA ILE A 42 6.14 7.29 29.41
C ILE A 42 4.62 7.50 29.30
N GLY A 43 3.92 7.84 30.40
CA GLY A 43 2.49 8.15 30.37
C GLY A 43 2.15 9.38 29.52
N ILE A 44 2.95 10.45 29.61
CA ILE A 44 2.78 11.65 28.78
C ILE A 44 3.03 11.29 27.31
N LEU A 45 4.13 10.61 27.00
CA LEU A 45 4.46 10.19 25.64
C LEU A 45 3.38 9.28 25.04
N ALA A 46 2.87 8.33 25.82
CA ALA A 46 1.81 7.43 25.39
C ALA A 46 0.49 8.17 25.10
N SER A 47 0.17 9.23 25.85
CA SER A 47 -1.05 10.03 25.64
C SER A 47 -1.00 10.93 24.40
N VAL A 48 0.18 11.42 24.01
CA VAL A 48 0.37 12.26 22.81
C VAL A 48 0.67 11.43 21.57
N ALA A 49 1.00 10.14 21.73
CA ALA A 49 1.23 9.21 20.64
C ALA A 49 -0.09 8.84 19.95
N ILE A 50 -0.61 9.73 19.09
CA ILE A 50 -1.62 9.38 18.09
C ILE A 50 -0.88 8.96 16.81
N PRO A 51 -0.81 7.65 16.46
CA PRO A 51 -0.32 7.24 15.16
C PRO A 51 -1.25 7.79 14.07
N ARG A 52 -0.81 8.82 13.34
CA ARG A 52 -1.54 9.40 12.20
C ARG A 52 -1.45 8.49 10.97
N LEU A 53 -1.84 7.21 11.07
CA LEU A 53 -1.83 6.29 9.92
C LEU A 53 -3.05 6.44 8.98
N SER A 54 -4.16 7.05 9.44
CA SER A 54 -5.44 6.99 8.71
C SER A 54 -5.60 7.99 7.55
N ARG A 55 -4.93 9.16 7.57
CA ARG A 55 -5.08 10.15 6.48
C ARG A 55 -4.20 9.89 5.26
N GLY A 56 -3.10 9.15 5.43
CA GLY A 56 -2.20 8.81 4.33
C GLY A 56 -2.79 7.75 3.39
N SER A 57 -3.64 6.86 3.89
CA SER A 57 -4.18 5.73 3.11
C SER A 57 -5.24 6.15 2.09
N ALA A 58 -6.15 7.09 2.44
CA ALA A 58 -7.17 7.56 1.50
C ALA A 58 -6.55 8.31 0.31
N GLY A 59 -5.68 9.29 0.57
CA GLY A 59 -5.00 10.03 -0.51
C GLY A 59 -4.07 9.16 -1.35
N ALA A 60 -3.50 8.08 -0.78
CA ALA A 60 -2.72 7.12 -1.54
C ALA A 60 -3.58 6.29 -2.51
N ARG A 61 -4.82 5.95 -2.12
CA ARG A 61 -5.76 5.21 -2.98
C ARG A 61 -6.26 6.07 -4.14
N ASP A 62 -6.56 7.34 -3.89
CA ASP A 62 -6.97 8.27 -4.96
C ASP A 62 -5.82 8.51 -5.95
N ALA A 63 -4.60 8.68 -5.44
CA ALA A 63 -3.42 8.79 -6.31
C ALA A 63 -3.15 7.53 -7.13
N ALA A 64 -3.42 6.34 -6.56
CA ALA A 64 -3.33 5.08 -7.30
C ALA A 64 -4.41 5.00 -8.40
N LEU A 65 -5.64 5.43 -8.12
CA LEU A 65 -6.72 5.49 -9.10
C LEU A 65 -6.35 6.36 -10.30
N ASP A 66 -5.85 7.58 -10.03
CA ASP A 66 -5.44 8.50 -11.09
C ASP A 66 -4.30 7.92 -11.95
N ALA A 67 -3.33 7.26 -11.32
CA ALA A 67 -2.22 6.61 -12.00
C ALA A 67 -2.70 5.46 -12.90
N ASP A 68 -3.55 4.57 -12.38
CA ASP A 68 -4.09 3.44 -13.12
C ASP A 68 -4.96 3.89 -14.29
N LEU A 69 -5.84 4.88 -14.09
CA LEU A 69 -6.63 5.48 -15.16
C LEU A 69 -5.75 6.08 -16.25
N ALA A 70 -4.68 6.79 -15.88
CA ALA A 70 -3.75 7.36 -16.85
C ALA A 70 -3.03 6.28 -17.67
N ILE A 71 -2.60 5.19 -17.03
CA ILE A 71 -1.94 4.05 -17.70
C ILE A 71 -2.91 3.38 -18.69
N ILE A 72 -4.11 3.04 -18.25
CA ILE A 72 -5.09 2.31 -19.07
C ILE A 72 -5.55 3.18 -20.24
N ARG A 73 -5.89 4.45 -20.01
CA ARG A 73 -6.35 5.36 -21.08
C ARG A 73 -5.27 5.57 -22.15
N ARG A 74 -4.00 5.70 -21.75
CA ARG A 74 -2.87 5.77 -22.71
C ARG A 74 -2.74 4.48 -23.51
N ALA A 75 -2.90 3.33 -22.87
CA ALA A 75 -2.87 2.03 -23.54
C ALA A 75 -4.03 1.88 -24.55
N ILE A 76 -5.24 2.28 -24.18
CA ILE A 76 -6.42 2.29 -25.07
C ILE A 76 -6.18 3.21 -26.28
N ASN A 77 -5.66 4.42 -26.07
CA ASN A 77 -5.34 5.35 -27.15
C ASN A 77 -4.26 4.80 -28.08
N ARG A 78 -3.27 4.09 -27.55
CA ARG A 78 -2.25 3.44 -28.37
C ARG A 78 -2.83 2.32 -29.22
N TYR A 79 -3.69 1.47 -28.64
CA TYR A 79 -4.42 0.45 -29.39
C TYR A 79 -5.23 1.08 -30.53
N TYR A 80 -5.96 2.16 -30.24
CA TYR A 80 -6.80 2.88 -31.20
C TYR A 80 -6.02 3.34 -32.44
N VAL A 81 -4.84 3.92 -32.24
CA VAL A 81 -3.97 4.39 -33.34
C VAL A 81 -3.43 3.22 -34.15
N GLU A 82 -3.03 2.12 -33.51
CA GLU A 82 -2.45 0.95 -34.18
C GLU A 82 -3.52 0.12 -34.94
N HIS A 83 -4.80 0.21 -34.55
CA HIS A 83 -5.90 -0.59 -35.10
C HIS A 83 -6.89 0.19 -35.98
N GLY A 84 -6.41 1.28 -36.61
CA GLY A 84 -7.20 2.02 -37.59
C GLY A 84 -8.42 2.70 -36.99
N ASN A 85 -8.22 3.41 -35.88
CA ASN A 85 -9.25 4.18 -35.19
C ASN A 85 -10.37 3.32 -34.59
N LYS A 86 -10.02 2.12 -34.14
CA LYS A 86 -10.93 1.20 -33.46
C LYS A 86 -10.45 0.96 -32.04
N TYR A 87 -11.34 1.18 -31.08
CA TYR A 87 -11.07 0.90 -29.68
C TYR A 87 -11.14 -0.62 -29.39
N PRO A 88 -10.45 -1.11 -28.33
CA PRO A 88 -10.52 -2.51 -27.93
C PRO A 88 -11.92 -2.88 -27.44
N GLY A 89 -12.34 -4.14 -27.62
CA GLY A 89 -13.69 -4.63 -27.33
C GLY A 89 -14.31 -5.39 -28.52
N PRO A 90 -15.66 -5.49 -28.63
CA PRO A 90 -16.70 -4.87 -27.78
C PRO A 90 -17.18 -5.75 -26.62
N SER A 91 -16.45 -6.81 -26.25
CA SER A 91 -16.76 -7.64 -25.07
C SER A 91 -15.60 -7.65 -24.10
N GLU A 92 -15.87 -7.94 -22.81
CA GLU A 92 -14.83 -7.97 -21.77
C GLU A 92 -13.68 -8.93 -22.14
N PRO A 93 -13.93 -10.19 -22.57
CA PRO A 93 -12.84 -11.09 -22.94
C PRO A 93 -12.00 -10.56 -24.11
N ARG A 94 -12.62 -9.90 -25.10
CA ARG A 94 -11.87 -9.31 -26.22
C ARG A 94 -11.07 -8.10 -25.78
N PHE A 95 -11.65 -7.22 -24.98
CA PHE A 95 -10.94 -6.08 -24.40
C PHE A 95 -9.70 -6.56 -23.62
N VAL A 96 -9.87 -7.51 -22.71
CA VAL A 96 -8.76 -8.04 -21.90
C VAL A 96 -7.69 -8.66 -22.80
N ALA A 97 -8.07 -9.48 -23.77
CA ALA A 97 -7.12 -10.12 -24.67
C ALA A 97 -6.36 -9.10 -25.53
N GLN A 98 -7.05 -8.12 -26.10
CA GLN A 98 -6.45 -7.08 -26.93
C GLN A 98 -5.49 -6.16 -26.14
N MET A 99 -5.79 -5.93 -24.86
CA MET A 99 -4.94 -5.09 -24.01
C MET A 99 -3.73 -5.84 -23.44
N THR A 100 -3.86 -7.13 -23.16
CA THR A 100 -2.84 -7.92 -22.45
C THR A 100 -2.05 -8.90 -23.31
N GLN A 101 -2.43 -9.08 -24.58
CA GLN A 101 -1.76 -9.99 -25.53
C GLN A 101 -1.31 -9.27 -26.81
N TYR A 102 -0.66 -10.00 -27.71
CA TYR A 102 -0.26 -9.49 -29.02
C TYR A 102 -1.44 -9.49 -29.98
N THR A 103 -1.53 -8.47 -30.84
CA THR A 103 -2.65 -8.29 -31.77
C THR A 103 -2.20 -8.15 -33.22
N ASP A 104 -3.04 -8.63 -34.14
CA ASP A 104 -2.92 -8.35 -35.57
C ASP A 104 -3.58 -7.00 -35.93
N SER A 105 -3.48 -6.55 -37.19
CA SER A 105 -4.03 -5.25 -37.61
C SER A 105 -5.56 -5.12 -37.48
N VAL A 106 -6.29 -6.23 -37.26
CA VAL A 106 -7.75 -6.24 -37.11
C VAL A 106 -8.19 -6.50 -35.66
N GLY A 107 -7.25 -6.69 -34.74
CA GLY A 107 -7.52 -6.86 -33.31
C GLY A 107 -7.82 -8.30 -32.89
N ASN A 108 -7.38 -9.32 -33.65
CA ASN A 108 -7.30 -10.68 -33.12
C ASN A 108 -6.11 -10.76 -32.18
N ALA A 109 -6.31 -11.39 -31.03
CA ALA A 109 -5.31 -11.49 -29.97
C ALA A 109 -4.69 -12.89 -29.89
N GLN A 110 -3.40 -12.98 -29.57
CA GLN A 110 -2.73 -14.22 -29.21
C GLN A 110 -1.60 -14.00 -28.20
N SER A 111 -1.25 -15.04 -27.45
CA SER A 111 -0.22 -14.96 -26.40
C SER A 111 1.21 -14.80 -26.92
N SER A 112 1.49 -15.17 -28.16
CA SER A 112 2.85 -15.18 -28.73
C SER A 112 3.01 -14.11 -29.82
N ARG A 113 4.16 -13.46 -29.86
CA ARG A 113 4.46 -12.49 -30.92
C ARG A 113 4.96 -13.19 -32.17
N ASP A 114 4.44 -12.80 -33.33
CA ASP A 114 4.94 -13.25 -34.64
C ASP A 114 4.79 -12.13 -35.70
N GLY A 115 4.99 -12.49 -36.98
CA GLY A 115 4.88 -11.55 -38.10
C GLY A 115 3.46 -11.06 -38.41
N THR A 116 2.43 -11.72 -37.90
CA THR A 116 1.01 -11.33 -38.05
C THR A 116 0.54 -10.53 -36.83
N TYR A 117 0.93 -10.97 -35.63
CA TYR A 117 0.55 -10.36 -34.35
C TYR A 117 1.71 -9.56 -33.78
N MET A 118 1.90 -8.38 -34.36
CA MET A 118 3.05 -7.51 -34.10
C MET A 118 2.79 -6.39 -33.10
N TYR A 119 1.51 -6.08 -32.85
CA TYR A 119 1.05 -5.00 -31.99
C TYR A 119 0.87 -5.47 -30.54
N GLY A 120 0.95 -4.54 -29.58
CA GLY A 120 0.83 -4.85 -28.16
C GLY A 120 1.97 -5.75 -27.59
N PRO A 121 1.76 -6.35 -26.40
CA PRO A 121 0.69 -6.04 -25.47
C PRO A 121 0.81 -4.60 -24.95
N TYR A 122 -0.32 -4.01 -24.58
CA TYR A 122 -0.39 -2.62 -24.12
C TYR A 122 -0.35 -2.50 -22.61
N LEU A 123 -0.79 -3.55 -21.92
CA LEU A 123 -0.78 -3.71 -20.48
C LEU A 123 -0.21 -5.09 -20.13
N LEU A 124 0.46 -5.21 -18.98
CA LEU A 124 0.88 -6.52 -18.45
C LEU A 124 -0.31 -7.29 -17.87
N SER A 125 -1.22 -6.57 -17.23
CA SER A 125 -2.51 -7.04 -16.73
C SER A 125 -3.43 -5.84 -16.55
N ILE A 126 -4.73 -6.08 -16.45
CA ILE A 126 -5.66 -5.05 -15.96
C ILE A 126 -5.39 -4.89 -14.46
N PRO A 127 -5.04 -3.67 -13.97
CA PRO A 127 -4.81 -3.47 -12.55
C PRO A 127 -6.13 -3.64 -11.77
N PRO A 128 -6.07 -4.13 -10.52
CA PRO A 128 -7.24 -4.16 -9.65
C PRO A 128 -7.68 -2.73 -9.30
N ALA A 129 -8.99 -2.51 -9.15
CA ALA A 129 -9.51 -1.22 -8.72
C ALA A 129 -8.95 -0.88 -7.31
N PRO A 130 -8.28 0.28 -7.14
CA PRO A 130 -7.64 0.64 -5.86
C PRO A 130 -8.63 1.17 -4.81
N THR A 131 -9.86 1.45 -5.21
CA THR A 131 -10.93 2.00 -4.37
C THR A 131 -12.30 1.64 -4.94
N GLY A 132 -13.38 2.02 -4.24
CA GLY A 132 -14.76 1.75 -4.62
C GLY A 132 -15.31 0.45 -4.03
N VAL A 133 -16.57 0.15 -4.35
CA VAL A 133 -17.30 -1.02 -3.82
C VAL A 133 -16.73 -2.37 -4.26
N ASN A 134 -15.98 -2.38 -5.37
CA ASN A 134 -15.32 -3.54 -5.96
C ASN A 134 -13.78 -3.36 -5.89
N GLU A 135 -13.29 -2.75 -4.80
CA GLU A 135 -11.85 -2.63 -4.53
C GLU A 135 -11.19 -4.01 -4.61
N GLY A 136 -10.09 -4.12 -5.36
CA GLY A 136 -9.38 -5.38 -5.60
C GLY A 136 -9.82 -6.13 -6.86
N ASP A 137 -10.99 -5.83 -7.43
CA ASP A 137 -11.44 -6.45 -8.69
C ASP A 137 -10.77 -5.81 -9.89
N ASN A 138 -10.33 -6.62 -10.84
CA ASN A 138 -9.73 -6.16 -12.11
C ASN A 138 -10.65 -6.37 -13.33
N GLY A 139 -11.88 -6.86 -13.09
CA GLY A 139 -12.87 -7.05 -14.15
C GLY A 139 -13.34 -5.73 -14.75
N VAL A 140 -13.74 -5.76 -16.02
CA VAL A 140 -14.19 -4.59 -16.79
C VAL A 140 -15.62 -4.80 -17.25
N LEU A 141 -16.54 -4.00 -16.73
CA LEU A 141 -17.90 -3.90 -17.22
C LEU A 141 -17.91 -3.16 -18.55
N ILE A 142 -18.48 -3.78 -19.58
CA ILE A 142 -18.64 -3.15 -20.89
C ILE A 142 -20.01 -2.46 -20.96
N ASP A 143 -20.01 -1.15 -21.22
CA ASP A 143 -21.19 -0.37 -21.53
C ASP A 143 -21.10 0.15 -22.96
N LEU A 144 -21.86 -0.49 -23.87
CA LEU A 144 -21.90 -0.12 -25.29
C LEU A 144 -22.80 1.09 -25.56
N VAL A 145 -23.59 1.54 -24.59
CA VAL A 145 -24.74 2.41 -24.83
C VAL A 145 -24.48 3.83 -24.33
N ASN A 146 -23.89 3.99 -23.15
CA ASN A 146 -23.83 5.29 -22.48
C ASN A 146 -22.45 5.94 -22.58
N SER A 147 -22.43 7.26 -22.76
CA SER A 147 -21.23 8.09 -22.76
C SER A 147 -21.50 9.30 -21.84
N PRO A 148 -20.82 9.41 -20.67
CA PRO A 148 -19.87 8.44 -20.12
C PRO A 148 -20.55 7.08 -19.81
N PRO A 149 -19.79 5.97 -19.80
CA PRO A 149 -20.32 4.66 -19.43
C PRO A 149 -20.87 4.68 -18.00
N ARG A 150 -21.99 4.00 -17.80
CA ARG A 150 -22.69 3.97 -16.52
C ARG A 150 -22.06 2.94 -15.60
N ALA A 151 -21.54 3.41 -14.48
CA ALA A 151 -21.14 2.53 -13.40
C ALA A 151 -22.33 1.68 -12.91
N ASN A 152 -22.10 0.39 -12.73
CA ASN A 152 -23.00 -0.57 -12.12
C ASN A 152 -22.22 -1.37 -11.06
N PRO A 153 -22.21 -0.92 -9.80
CA PRO A 153 -21.43 -1.56 -8.74
C PRO A 153 -21.87 -3.01 -8.48
N ALA A 154 -23.11 -3.37 -8.80
CA ALA A 154 -23.63 -4.72 -8.64
C ALA A 154 -23.08 -5.74 -9.66
N SER A 155 -22.29 -5.31 -10.64
CA SER A 155 -21.69 -6.22 -11.62
C SER A 155 -20.46 -6.98 -11.11
N SER A 156 -19.96 -6.67 -9.90
CA SER A 156 -18.71 -7.22 -9.35
C SER A 156 -17.52 -7.03 -10.29
N LYS A 157 -17.42 -5.85 -10.89
CA LYS A 157 -16.32 -5.43 -11.78
C LYS A 157 -15.69 -4.18 -11.21
N GLY A 158 -14.37 -4.08 -11.25
CA GLY A 158 -13.64 -2.90 -10.76
C GLY A 158 -13.77 -1.69 -11.68
N TRP A 159 -13.88 -1.94 -12.99
CA TRP A 159 -13.85 -0.89 -14.02
C TRP A 159 -15.10 -0.90 -14.89
N VAL A 160 -15.40 0.24 -15.50
CA VAL A 160 -16.43 0.36 -16.54
C VAL A 160 -15.84 1.06 -17.77
N TYR A 161 -16.20 0.56 -18.94
CA TYR A 161 -15.60 0.97 -20.21
C TYR A 161 -16.61 1.00 -21.35
N ASN A 162 -16.55 2.03 -22.19
CA ASN A 162 -17.30 2.12 -23.43
C ASN A 162 -16.39 1.94 -24.66
N PRO A 163 -16.52 0.83 -25.42
CA PRO A 163 -15.70 0.56 -26.60
C PRO A 163 -16.09 1.40 -27.83
N ASN A 164 -17.21 2.11 -27.81
CA ASN A 164 -17.58 3.02 -28.90
C ASN A 164 -16.90 4.39 -28.75
N THR A 165 -16.64 4.83 -27.52
CA THR A 165 -16.06 6.16 -27.23
C THR A 165 -14.63 6.11 -26.69
N GLY A 166 -14.17 4.95 -26.20
CA GLY A 166 -12.86 4.77 -25.57
C GLY A 166 -12.82 5.22 -24.10
N GLU A 167 -13.96 5.61 -23.55
CA GLU A 167 -14.09 6.13 -22.19
C GLU A 167 -13.94 5.01 -21.15
N PHE A 168 -13.04 5.21 -20.18
CA PHE A 168 -12.70 4.24 -19.15
C PHE A 168 -12.71 4.89 -17.76
N TYR A 169 -13.42 4.29 -16.82
CA TYR A 169 -13.68 4.83 -15.49
C TYR A 169 -13.75 3.74 -14.41
N LEU A 170 -13.68 4.16 -13.15
CA LEU A 170 -13.95 3.31 -12.00
C LEU A 170 -15.43 2.90 -11.96
N ASN A 171 -15.71 1.66 -11.57
CA ASN A 171 -17.07 1.15 -11.41
C ASN A 171 -17.55 1.28 -9.94
N ASP A 172 -17.64 2.50 -9.44
CA ASP A 172 -17.98 2.81 -8.04
C ASP A 172 -19.45 3.19 -7.81
N GLY A 173 -20.27 3.20 -8.86
CA GLY A 173 -21.67 3.62 -8.82
C GLY A 173 -21.87 5.13 -8.82
N VAL A 174 -20.78 5.91 -8.90
CA VAL A 174 -20.82 7.34 -9.16
C VAL A 174 -20.68 7.54 -10.66
N ILE A 175 -21.52 8.40 -11.25
CA ILE A 175 -21.36 8.77 -12.66
C ILE A 175 -20.10 9.64 -12.75
N PRO A 176 -19.12 9.30 -13.60
CA PRO A 176 -17.91 10.10 -13.73
C PRO A 176 -18.25 11.55 -14.10
N GLN A 177 -17.84 12.50 -13.26
CA GLN A 177 -18.00 13.92 -13.52
C GLN A 177 -16.80 14.42 -14.34
N PRO A 178 -16.98 15.38 -15.25
CA PRO A 178 -15.85 16.05 -15.91
C PRO A 178 -14.98 16.77 -14.86
N PRO A 179 -13.67 16.99 -15.15
CA PRO A 179 -12.68 17.46 -14.18
C PRO A 179 -12.93 18.84 -13.56
N ASP A 180 -14.01 19.54 -13.93
CA ASP A 180 -14.37 20.90 -13.53
C ASP A 180 -15.72 21.02 -12.80
N VAL A 181 -16.46 19.94 -12.59
CA VAL A 181 -17.73 19.99 -11.83
C VAL A 181 -17.49 19.45 -10.41
N GLY A 182 -17.12 20.36 -9.51
CA GLY A 182 -17.03 20.07 -8.08
C GLY A 182 -18.42 19.77 -7.51
N VAL A 183 -18.75 18.49 -7.35
CA VAL A 183 -20.00 18.08 -6.68
C VAL A 183 -19.76 18.07 -5.18
N GLY A 184 -20.28 19.09 -4.49
CA GLY A 184 -20.50 19.02 -3.05
C GLY A 184 -21.42 17.83 -2.73
N ALA A 185 -21.22 17.20 -1.57
CA ALA A 185 -21.89 15.98 -1.11
C ALA A 185 -23.43 16.03 -0.99
N THR A 186 -24.10 16.99 -1.63
CA THR A 186 -25.55 17.23 -1.59
C THR A 186 -26.22 17.35 -2.96
N GLY A 187 -25.51 17.09 -4.07
CA GLY A 187 -26.14 16.97 -5.39
C GLY A 187 -26.72 18.27 -5.95
N ASP A 188 -26.15 19.42 -5.56
CA ASP A 188 -26.51 20.71 -6.18
C ASP A 188 -25.42 21.15 -7.16
N LEU A 189 -25.85 21.63 -8.34
CA LEU A 189 -24.98 22.04 -9.43
C LEU A 189 -24.49 23.46 -9.15
N VAL A 190 -23.30 23.60 -8.57
CA VAL A 190 -22.65 24.92 -8.47
C VAL A 190 -22.02 25.24 -9.83
N LEU A 191 -22.71 26.05 -10.64
CA LEU A 191 -22.14 26.65 -11.85
C LEU A 191 -21.12 27.72 -11.43
N GLY A 192 -19.83 27.43 -11.65
CA GLY A 192 -18.77 28.43 -11.51
C GLY A 192 -18.88 29.49 -12.62
N THR A 193 -18.97 30.75 -12.23
CA THR A 193 -18.81 31.93 -13.11
C THR A 193 -17.37 32.13 -13.52
#